data_AF-A0A0A5HQH1-F1
#
_entry.id   AF-A0A0A5HQH1-F1
#
_cell.length_a   1.000
_cell.length_b   1.000
_cell.length_c   1.000
_cell.angle_alpha   90.00
_cell.angle_beta   90.00
_cell.angle_gamma   90.00
#
_symmetry.space_group_name_H-M   'P 1'
#
loop_
_entity.id
_entity.type
_entity.pdbx_description
1 polymer ?
#
loop_
_entity_poly.entity_id
_entity_poly.type
_entity_poly.pdbx_seq_one_letter_code
_entity_poly.pdbx_strand_id
1 'polypeptide(L)'
;MDSREQITRLENEVRELKTTLEELEFRQDLIFHDSPVNRIIYEYKVTKQQYDKVMDLMDQYREKIENNEKVSHGVFEQKIYDLIPQQSGNYHFVEFLAAAFKEENRWEEVFLTLYSDMPKFKNLKERG
;
A
#
# COMPACT_ATOMS: atom_id res chain seq x y z
N MET A 1 -18.97 -40.68 1.53
CA MET A 1 -18.59 -39.31 1.14
C MET A 1 -18.70 -39.27 -0.37
N ASP A 2 -19.49 -38.35 -0.93
CA ASP A 2 -19.64 -38.24 -2.38
C ASP A 2 -18.28 -37.86 -2.99
N SER A 3 -17.84 -38.56 -4.04
CA SER A 3 -16.58 -38.26 -4.71
C SER A 3 -16.51 -36.81 -5.18
N ARG A 4 -17.66 -36.19 -5.50
CA ARG A 4 -17.75 -34.77 -5.83
C ARG A 4 -17.48 -33.86 -4.64
N GLU A 5 -17.99 -34.21 -3.47
CA GLU A 5 -17.77 -33.46 -2.22
C GLU A 5 -16.30 -33.48 -1.82
N GLN A 6 -15.63 -34.63 -1.99
CA GLN A 6 -14.20 -34.76 -1.74
C GLN A 6 -13.34 -33.97 -2.72
N ILE A 7 -13.71 -33.93 -4.02
CA ILE A 7 -13.03 -33.11 -5.02
C ILE A 7 -13.15 -31.62 -4.69
N THR A 8 -14.36 -31.12 -4.44
CA THR A 8 -14.59 -29.70 -4.10
C THR A 8 -13.80 -29.29 -2.86
N ARG A 9 -13.74 -30.16 -1.84
CA ARG A 9 -12.94 -29.92 -0.64
C ARG A 9 -11.47 -29.78 -0.98
N LEU A 10 -10.90 -30.72 -1.73
CA LEU A 10 -9.49 -30.70 -2.12
C LEU A 10 -9.14 -29.48 -2.99
N GLU A 11 -10.03 -29.08 -3.90
CA GLU A 11 -9.85 -27.87 -4.71
C GLU A 11 -9.79 -26.60 -3.86
N ASN A 12 -10.63 -26.51 -2.82
CA ASN A 12 -10.60 -25.40 -1.88
C ASN A 12 -9.32 -25.42 -1.01
N GLU A 13 -8.92 -26.58 -0.48
CA GLU A 13 -7.67 -26.71 0.29
C GLU A 13 -6.45 -26.32 -0.57
N VAL A 14 -6.39 -26.76 -1.83
CA VAL A 14 -5.31 -26.37 -2.76
C VAL A 14 -5.32 -24.87 -3.03
N ARG A 15 -6.50 -24.24 -3.16
CA ARG A 15 -6.60 -22.78 -3.34
C ARG A 15 -6.09 -22.04 -2.11
N GLU A 16 -6.49 -22.45 -0.91
CA GLU A 16 -6.05 -21.83 0.35
C GLU A 16 -4.55 -21.97 0.57
N LEU A 17 -3.99 -23.14 0.26
CA LEU A 17 -2.55 -23.38 0.34
C LEU A 17 -1.76 -22.48 -0.63
N LYS A 18 -2.25 -22.31 -1.86
CA LYS A 18 -1.63 -21.40 -2.83
C LYS A 18 -1.65 -19.94 -2.34
N THR A 19 -2.79 -19.46 -1.86
CA THR A 19 -2.90 -18.11 -1.30
C THR A 19 -1.95 -17.92 -0.11
N THR A 20 -1.87 -18.91 0.77
CA THR A 20 -0.96 -18.86 1.93
C THR A 20 0.50 -18.82 1.49
N LEU A 21 0.87 -19.63 0.50
CA LEU A 21 2.23 -19.64 -0.05
C LEU A 21 2.60 -18.29 -0.67
N GLU A 22 1.71 -17.71 -1.47
CA GLU A 22 1.94 -16.38 -2.09
C GLU A 22 2.15 -15.28 -1.05
N GLU A 23 1.38 -15.28 0.04
CA GLU A 23 1.56 -14.31 1.13
C GLU A 23 2.86 -14.57 1.93
N LEU A 24 3.27 -15.83 2.11
CA LEU A 24 4.54 -16.15 2.76
C LEU A 24 5.74 -15.73 1.91
N GLU A 25 5.72 -16.01 0.60
CA GLU A 25 6.74 -15.57 -0.35
C GLU A 25 6.84 -14.04 -0.36
N PHE A 26 5.68 -13.35 -0.41
CA PHE A 26 5.65 -11.89 -0.32
C PHE A 26 6.28 -11.38 0.97
N ARG A 27 5.90 -11.92 2.13
CA ARG A 27 6.52 -11.52 3.42
C ARG A 27 8.00 -11.82 3.49
N GLN A 28 8.43 -12.93 2.89
CA GLN A 28 9.84 -13.28 2.79
C GLN A 28 10.59 -12.21 1.97
N ASP A 29 10.07 -11.84 0.79
CA ASP A 29 10.67 -10.83 -0.06
C ASP A 29 10.81 -9.48 0.64
N LEU A 30 9.79 -9.06 1.42
CA LEU A 30 9.84 -7.83 2.22
C LEU A 30 10.96 -7.83 3.26
N ILE A 31 11.27 -8.98 3.86
CA ILE A 31 12.34 -9.11 4.87
C ILE A 31 13.71 -9.13 4.20
N PHE A 32 13.85 -9.85 3.08
CA PHE A 32 15.14 -10.00 2.40
C PHE A 32 15.58 -8.72 1.70
N HIS A 33 14.63 -7.92 1.21
CA HIS A 33 14.91 -6.64 0.57
C HIS A 33 14.52 -5.49 1.51
N ASP A 34 15.38 -5.19 2.48
CA ASP A 34 15.11 -4.10 3.43
C ASP A 34 15.05 -2.75 2.70
N SER A 35 13.86 -2.14 2.72
CA SER A 35 13.60 -0.81 2.19
C SER A 35 12.60 -0.09 3.10
N PRO A 36 12.57 1.26 3.12
CA PRO A 36 11.59 2.00 3.91
C PRO A 36 10.15 1.55 3.65
N VAL A 37 9.77 1.36 2.38
CA VAL A 37 8.43 0.88 2.03
C VAL A 37 8.24 -0.54 2.54
N ASN A 38 9.17 -1.45 2.25
CA ASN A 38 9.02 -2.86 2.61
C ASN A 38 8.88 -3.05 4.13
N ARG A 39 9.59 -2.25 4.93
CA ARG A 39 9.47 -2.24 6.39
C ARG A 39 8.06 -1.84 6.83
N ILE A 40 7.50 -0.77 6.27
CA ILE A 40 6.13 -0.33 6.58
C ILE A 40 5.12 -1.40 6.17
N ILE A 41 5.21 -1.93 4.95
CA ILE A 41 4.29 -2.98 4.46
C ILE A 41 4.33 -4.20 5.40
N TYR A 42 5.53 -4.59 5.86
CA TYR A 42 5.72 -5.71 6.78
C TYR A 42 5.17 -5.43 8.19
N GLU A 43 5.52 -4.29 8.78
CA GLU A 43 5.13 -3.89 10.16
C GLU A 43 3.61 -3.76 10.29
N TYR A 44 2.97 -3.13 9.30
CA TYR A 44 1.54 -2.89 9.31
C TYR A 44 0.70 -4.06 8.77
N LYS A 45 1.37 -5.20 8.44
CA LYS A 45 0.74 -6.44 7.96
C LYS A 45 -0.16 -6.20 6.74
N VAL A 46 0.36 -5.44 5.79
CA VAL A 46 -0.30 -5.20 4.50
C VAL A 46 -0.12 -6.47 3.66
N THR A 47 -1.21 -7.01 3.11
CA THR A 47 -1.14 -8.19 2.23
C THR A 47 -0.62 -7.82 0.85
N LYS A 48 -0.19 -8.79 0.06
CA LYS A 48 0.29 -8.53 -1.31
C LYS A 48 -0.77 -7.82 -2.16
N GLN A 49 -2.00 -8.34 -2.12
CA GLN A 49 -3.12 -7.76 -2.85
C GLN A 49 -3.46 -6.33 -2.42
N GLN A 50 -3.28 -6.01 -1.13
CA GLN A 50 -3.48 -4.65 -0.63
C GLN A 50 -2.37 -3.72 -1.11
N TYR A 51 -1.12 -4.17 -1.04
CA TYR A 51 0.03 -3.42 -1.51
C TYR A 51 -0.07 -3.11 -3.01
N ASP A 52 -0.45 -4.09 -3.84
CA ASP A 52 -0.66 -3.89 -5.27
C ASP A 52 -1.71 -2.80 -5.55
N LYS A 53 -2.84 -2.84 -4.85
CA LYS A 53 -3.89 -1.82 -4.97
C LYS A 53 -3.45 -0.43 -4.48
N VAL A 54 -2.56 -0.37 -3.49
CA VAL A 54 -1.97 0.91 -3.05
C VAL A 54 -1.09 1.46 -4.15
N MET A 55 -0.26 0.63 -4.79
CA MET A 55 0.56 1.08 -5.92
C MET A 55 -0.30 1.60 -7.06
N ASP A 56 -1.38 0.88 -7.42
CA ASP A 56 -2.35 1.33 -8.42
C ASP A 56 -2.99 2.67 -8.04
N LEU A 57 -3.31 2.85 -6.75
CA LEU A 57 -3.87 4.11 -6.25
C LEU A 57 -2.86 5.27 -6.36
N MET A 58 -1.59 5.01 -6.07
CA MET A 58 -0.53 6.02 -6.21
C MET A 58 -0.34 6.44 -7.66
N ASP A 59 -0.35 5.49 -8.61
CA ASP A 59 -0.30 5.78 -10.04
C ASP A 59 -1.51 6.60 -10.50
N GLN A 60 -2.73 6.26 -10.05
CA GLN A 60 -3.92 7.06 -10.32
C GLN A 60 -3.78 8.50 -9.81
N TYR A 61 -3.14 8.72 -8.65
CA TYR A 61 -2.93 10.06 -8.13
C TYR A 61 -1.87 10.84 -8.90
N ARG A 62 -0.81 10.16 -9.38
CA ARG A 62 0.15 10.77 -10.32
C ARG A 62 -0.56 11.28 -11.57
N GLU A 63 -1.34 10.43 -12.23
CA GLU A 63 -2.07 10.81 -13.45
C GLU A 63 -3.00 12.00 -13.22
N LYS A 64 -3.70 12.02 -12.08
CA LYS A 64 -4.56 13.16 -11.70
C LYS A 64 -3.78 14.46 -11.54
N ILE A 65 -2.62 14.40 -10.90
CA ILE A 65 -1.77 15.57 -10.69
C ILE A 65 -1.22 16.06 -12.04
N GLU A 66 -0.77 15.15 -12.91
CA GLU A 66 -0.32 15.48 -14.28
C GLU A 66 -1.42 16.15 -15.11
N ASN A 67 -2.67 15.71 -14.91
CA ASN A 67 -3.86 16.30 -15.55
C ASN A 67 -4.36 17.59 -14.87
N ASN A 68 -3.63 18.14 -13.90
CA ASN A 68 -4.02 19.31 -13.09
C ASN A 68 -5.38 19.14 -12.37
N GLU A 69 -5.78 17.90 -12.07
CA GLU A 69 -6.95 17.63 -11.25
C GLU A 69 -6.70 17.99 -9.78
N LYS A 70 -7.74 18.43 -9.09
CA LYS A 70 -7.66 18.69 -7.65
C LYS A 70 -7.64 17.38 -6.88
N VAL A 71 -6.52 17.08 -6.24
CA VAL A 71 -6.37 16.00 -5.27
C VAL A 71 -6.40 16.54 -3.84
N SER A 72 -6.84 15.74 -2.87
CA SER A 72 -6.82 16.11 -1.46
C SER A 72 -6.32 14.95 -0.59
N HIS A 73 -5.59 15.30 0.49
CA HIS A 73 -5.04 14.30 1.40
C HIS A 73 -6.14 13.52 2.13
N GLY A 74 -7.23 14.18 2.56
CA GLY A 74 -8.32 13.49 3.26
C GLY A 74 -9.04 12.45 2.39
N VAL A 75 -9.20 12.70 1.09
CA VAL A 75 -9.76 11.71 0.15
C VAL A 75 -8.77 10.57 -0.09
N PHE A 76 -7.47 10.88 -0.17
CA PHE A 76 -6.42 9.88 -0.33
C PHE A 76 -6.36 8.93 0.89
N GLU A 77 -6.32 9.48 2.10
CA GLU A 77 -6.33 8.71 3.35
C GLU A 77 -7.54 7.79 3.42
N GLN A 78 -8.74 8.30 3.10
CA GLN A 78 -9.96 7.49 3.11
C GLN A 78 -9.85 6.30 2.13
N LYS A 79 -9.33 6.52 0.92
CA LYS A 79 -9.12 5.44 -0.05
C LYS A 79 -8.11 4.40 0.46
N ILE A 80 -7.05 4.83 1.14
CA ILE A 80 -6.12 3.89 1.78
C ILE A 80 -6.80 3.07 2.87
N TYR A 81 -7.67 3.67 3.68
CA TYR A 81 -8.46 2.94 4.68
C TYR A 81 -9.44 1.95 4.06
N ASP A 82 -10.01 2.27 2.90
CA ASP A 82 -10.90 1.34 2.18
C ASP A 82 -10.11 0.13 1.62
N LEU A 83 -8.87 0.34 1.20
CA LEU A 83 -7.97 -0.72 0.72
C LEU A 83 -7.40 -1.56 1.87
N ILE A 84 -7.12 -0.93 3.02
CA ILE A 84 -6.48 -1.53 4.19
C ILE A 84 -7.35 -1.26 5.42
N PRO A 85 -8.52 -1.92 5.55
CA PRO A 85 -9.48 -1.66 6.63
C PRO A 85 -8.89 -1.87 8.02
N GLN A 86 -7.92 -2.78 8.15
CA GLN A 86 -7.23 -3.02 9.42
C GLN A 86 -6.36 -1.85 9.90
N GLN A 87 -6.08 -0.86 9.04
CA GLN A 87 -5.39 0.39 9.37
C GLN A 87 -6.32 1.61 9.32
N SER A 88 -7.64 1.42 9.32
CA SER A 88 -8.61 2.51 9.27
C SER A 88 -8.46 3.47 10.46
N GLY A 89 -8.40 4.78 10.17
CA GLY A 89 -8.18 5.83 11.16
C GLY A 89 -6.72 5.97 11.63
N ASN A 90 -5.80 5.15 11.13
CA ASN A 90 -4.38 5.27 11.41
C ASN A 90 -3.70 6.24 10.43
N TYR A 91 -3.84 7.54 10.69
CA TYR A 91 -3.26 8.55 9.80
C TYR A 91 -1.72 8.47 9.72
N HIS A 92 -1.06 8.04 10.81
CA HIS A 92 0.39 7.83 10.83
C HIS A 92 0.83 6.76 9.83
N PHE A 93 0.05 5.69 9.66
CA PHE A 93 0.34 4.68 8.65
C PHE A 93 0.35 5.30 7.25
N VAL A 94 -0.65 6.11 6.90
CA VAL A 94 -0.75 6.72 5.57
C VAL A 94 0.38 7.74 5.33
N GLU A 95 0.68 8.57 6.33
CA GLU A 95 1.79 9.53 6.27
C GLU A 95 3.14 8.82 6.08
N PHE A 96 3.43 7.80 6.89
CA PHE A 96 4.69 7.05 6.79
C PHE A 96 4.79 6.31 5.47
N LEU A 97 3.70 5.71 4.99
CA LEU A 97 3.68 5.01 3.71
C LEU A 97 3.99 5.96 2.55
N ALA A 98 3.34 7.11 2.49
CA ALA A 98 3.59 8.12 1.46
C ALA A 98 5.01 8.69 1.54
N ALA A 99 5.53 8.91 2.75
CA ALA A 99 6.90 9.37 2.97
C ALA A 99 7.93 8.33 2.52
N ALA A 100 7.73 7.05 2.86
CA ALA A 100 8.62 5.97 2.45
C ALA A 100 8.68 5.80 0.93
N PHE A 101 7.54 5.94 0.24
CA PHE A 101 7.54 5.96 -1.23
C PHE A 101 8.40 7.09 -1.78
N LYS A 102 8.29 8.30 -1.22
CA LYS A 102 9.14 9.43 -1.60
C LYS A 102 10.62 9.14 -1.34
N GLU A 103 10.98 8.54 -0.20
CA GLU A 103 12.37 8.17 0.12
C GLU A 103 12.98 7.20 -0.90
N GLU A 104 12.14 6.36 -1.52
CA GLU A 104 12.52 5.47 -2.61
C GLU A 104 12.46 6.12 -4.02
N ASN A 105 12.27 7.45 -4.10
CA ASN A 105 12.07 8.19 -5.35
C ASN A 105 10.85 7.71 -6.15
N ARG A 106 9.80 7.27 -5.46
CA ARG A 106 8.53 6.81 -6.06
C ARG A 106 7.41 7.78 -5.67
N TRP A 107 6.68 8.28 -6.66
CA TRP A 107 5.52 9.16 -6.47
C TRP A 107 5.79 10.40 -5.59
N GLU A 108 6.97 11.00 -5.74
CA GLU A 108 7.36 12.18 -4.98
C GLU A 108 6.37 13.34 -5.20
N GLU A 109 5.88 13.51 -6.42
CA GLU A 109 4.86 14.47 -6.80
C GLU A 109 3.55 14.28 -6.03
N VAL A 110 3.16 13.03 -5.76
CA VAL A 110 1.96 12.70 -4.99
C VAL A 110 2.18 13.10 -3.54
N PHE A 111 3.33 12.75 -2.95
CA PHE A 111 3.65 13.14 -1.58
C PHE A 111 3.69 14.66 -1.42
N LEU A 112 4.41 15.36 -2.30
CA LEU A 112 4.55 16.81 -2.24
C LEU A 112 3.18 17.48 -2.40
N THR A 113 2.37 17.05 -3.36
CA THR A 113 1.04 17.66 -3.57
C THR A 113 0.09 17.44 -2.39
N LEU A 114 0.11 16.26 -1.77
CA LEU A 114 -0.82 15.93 -0.69
C LEU A 114 -0.35 16.47 0.68
N TYR A 115 0.96 16.52 0.91
CA TYR A 115 1.52 16.76 2.24
C TYR A 115 2.42 18.01 2.37
N SER A 116 2.75 18.73 1.28
CA SER A 116 3.68 19.89 1.36
C SER A 116 3.20 21.03 2.25
N ASP A 117 1.89 21.20 2.38
CA ASP A 117 1.30 22.30 3.16
C ASP A 117 1.23 21.98 4.66
N MET A 118 1.53 20.73 5.05
CA MET A 118 1.55 20.35 6.45
C MET A 118 2.76 20.95 7.18
N PRO A 119 2.57 21.59 8.34
CA PRO A 119 3.65 22.23 9.11
C PRO A 119 4.85 21.31 9.40
N LYS A 120 4.59 20.00 9.55
CA LYS A 120 5.61 18.98 9.81
C LYS A 120 6.57 18.75 8.64
N PHE A 121 6.13 18.99 7.41
CA PHE A 121 6.89 18.72 6.18
C PHE A 121 7.32 19.98 5.42
N LYS A 122 7.01 21.18 5.93
CA LYS A 122 7.41 22.47 5.32
C LYS A 122 8.91 22.58 5.02
N ASN A 123 9.77 21.98 5.86
CA ASN A 123 11.23 22.04 5.70
C ASN A 123 11.77 21.08 4.61
N LEU A 124 10.95 20.17 4.07
CA LEU A 124 11.36 19.27 2.98
C LEU A 124 11.30 19.94 1.60
N LYS A 125 10.59 21.07 1.48
CA LYS A 125 10.46 21.83 0.23
C LYS A 125 11.71 22.64 -0.11
N GLU A 126 12.59 22.89 0.87
CA GLU A 126 13.77 23.76 0.73
C GLU A 126 15.07 23.02 0.34
N ARG A 127 15.00 21.70 0.09
CA ARG A 127 16.18 20.87 -0.25
C ARG A 127 16.13 20.19 -1.62
N GLY A 128 15.20 20.59 -2.49
CA GLY A 128 15.10 20.14 -3.88
C GLY A 128 15.71 21.15 -4.85
#